data_AF-A0A1M5MX40-F1
#
_entry.id   AF-A0A1M5MX40-F1
#
_cell.length_a   1.000
_cell.length_b   1.000
_cell.length_c   1.000
_cell.angle_alpha   90.00
_cell.angle_beta   90.00
_cell.angle_gamma   90.00
#
_symmetry.space_group_name_H-M   'P 1'
#
loop_
_entity.id
_entity.type
_entity.pdbx_description
1 polymer ?
#
loop_
_entity_poly.entity_id
_entity_poly.type
_entity_poly.pdbx_seq_one_letter_code
_entity_poly.pdbx_strand_id
1 'polypeptide(L)'
;MSKVQAQYEVFPYPERNPKDEAKRLISGSPSIPQEMDHHLWGGQRDWSQPLRALFAGGGTGDGLIQLAQRLTDAGKPYEITYIDLSTASRQIAEARAKERGLGGITFVTGSLLDAPEYEPFDYIDCCGVLHHLPDPLAGLTALKAAIAPNGGLGFMVYAPYGRSGVYPLQEAFNTLYGHLPPKSQIKHAKKVFAAIPDGHPFKRNPNVADHKQSDAGFYDLLLHSQDRAYRVGEWIDALDQTGWSLAQFSQPGLYDIETLTDAPSGLSAIEAMGVAEALRGTIKTHVGYARRAEDKAPEFSPLSDRIPHLNNMEPKPLASAVVAKKLPDLRVGSERVQISLKPDIAPLIAAIDGRRCVKEIFEISGLSDDKAQRHWASLERAFEPWGLLHYSTVLAH
;
A
#
# COMPACT_ATOMS: atom_id res chain seq x y z
N MET A 1 -12.23 13.10 -23.58
CA MET A 1 -12.29 12.70 -22.16
C MET A 1 -12.79 11.27 -22.10
N SER A 2 -12.01 10.35 -21.50
CA SER A 2 -12.43 8.95 -21.32
C SER A 2 -13.55 8.85 -20.27
N LYS A 3 -14.25 7.70 -20.19
CA LYS A 3 -15.27 7.48 -19.15
C LYS A 3 -14.69 7.57 -17.74
N VAL A 4 -13.49 7.00 -17.54
CA VAL A 4 -12.74 7.05 -16.28
C VAL A 4 -12.38 8.49 -15.92
N GLN A 5 -11.88 9.29 -16.88
CA GLN A 5 -11.58 10.70 -16.63
C GLN A 5 -12.85 11.49 -16.24
N ALA A 6 -13.97 11.26 -16.94
CA ALA A 6 -15.23 11.92 -16.61
C ALA A 6 -15.76 11.53 -15.22
N GLN A 7 -15.56 10.28 -14.80
CA GLN A 7 -15.90 9.82 -13.44
C GLN A 7 -15.13 10.63 -12.39
N TYR A 8 -13.79 10.68 -12.47
CA TYR A 8 -12.98 11.34 -11.45
C TYR A 8 -13.02 12.87 -11.51
N GLU A 9 -13.46 13.45 -12.62
CA GLU A 9 -13.75 14.89 -12.69
C GLU A 9 -15.05 15.23 -11.93
N VAL A 10 -16.06 14.36 -11.99
CA VAL A 10 -17.35 14.56 -11.29
C VAL A 10 -17.29 14.10 -9.83
N PHE A 11 -16.58 13.01 -9.57
CA PHE A 11 -16.42 12.37 -8.26
C PHE A 11 -14.94 12.12 -7.98
N PRO A 12 -14.16 13.15 -7.61
CA PRO A 12 -12.78 12.96 -7.18
C PRO A 12 -12.69 11.95 -6.05
N TYR A 13 -11.79 10.97 -6.19
CA TYR A 13 -11.67 9.85 -5.26
C TYR A 13 -10.19 9.59 -4.90
N PRO A 14 -9.88 9.19 -3.66
CA PRO A 14 -10.77 9.17 -2.50
C PRO A 14 -11.36 10.55 -2.19
N GLU A 15 -12.57 10.62 -1.65
CA GLU A 15 -13.16 11.91 -1.31
C GLU A 15 -12.40 12.55 -0.14
N ARG A 16 -11.87 13.75 -0.33
CA ARG A 16 -11.05 14.46 0.66
C ARG A 16 -11.48 15.91 0.81
N ASN A 17 -11.53 16.36 2.05
CA ASN A 17 -11.63 17.77 2.39
C ASN A 17 -10.23 18.26 2.79
N PRO A 18 -9.62 19.20 2.06
CA PRO A 18 -8.29 19.71 2.38
C PRO A 18 -8.13 20.22 3.82
N LYS A 19 -9.20 20.75 4.43
CA LYS A 19 -9.16 21.25 5.81
C LYS A 19 -8.93 20.16 6.88
N ASP A 20 -9.12 18.90 6.54
CA ASP A 20 -8.88 17.80 7.48
C ASP A 20 -7.39 17.53 7.71
N GLU A 21 -6.50 18.05 6.85
CA GLU A 21 -5.05 17.91 7.02
C GLU A 21 -4.53 18.57 8.30
N ALA A 22 -5.22 19.61 8.79
CA ALA A 22 -4.93 20.25 10.08
C ALA A 22 -5.22 19.34 11.29
N LYS A 23 -5.95 18.23 11.11
CA LYS A 23 -6.41 17.35 12.20
C LYS A 23 -5.74 15.97 12.18
N ARG A 24 -5.49 15.43 11.00
CA ARG A 24 -4.93 14.09 10.83
C ARG A 24 -4.16 13.96 9.53
N LEU A 25 -3.13 13.13 9.53
CA LEU A 25 -2.51 12.61 8.33
C LEU A 25 -3.17 11.27 7.98
N ILE A 26 -3.62 11.13 6.74
CA ILE A 26 -4.06 9.83 6.23
C ILE A 26 -2.81 9.02 5.92
N SER A 27 -2.74 7.79 6.45
CA SER A 27 -1.62 6.91 6.20
C SER A 27 -2.05 5.48 5.86
N GLY A 28 -1.27 4.84 5.00
CA GLY A 28 -1.40 3.45 4.58
C GLY A 28 -0.18 3.04 3.75
N SER A 29 -0.09 1.76 3.43
CA SER A 29 0.89 1.24 2.47
C SER A 29 0.34 1.38 1.05
N PRO A 30 1.20 1.58 0.04
CA PRO A 30 2.65 1.76 0.14
C PRO A 30 3.01 3.23 0.48
N SER A 31 4.22 3.68 0.15
CA SER A 31 4.68 5.08 0.33
C SER A 31 5.00 5.51 1.77
N ILE A 32 5.28 4.55 2.65
CA ILE A 32 5.90 4.83 3.96
C ILE A 32 7.42 4.74 3.78
N PRO A 33 8.21 5.80 4.03
CA PRO A 33 9.65 5.80 3.75
C PRO A 33 10.41 4.60 4.36
N GLN A 34 10.07 4.21 5.58
CA GLN A 34 10.67 3.05 6.25
C GLN A 34 10.35 1.72 5.55
N GLU A 35 9.11 1.57 5.09
CA GLU A 35 8.62 0.40 4.38
C GLU A 35 9.26 0.31 2.98
N MET A 36 9.34 1.46 2.28
CA MET A 36 10.02 1.59 0.99
C MET A 36 11.50 1.21 1.10
N ASP A 37 12.22 1.77 2.08
CA ASP A 37 13.63 1.47 2.33
C ASP A 37 13.87 -0.01 2.55
N HIS A 38 13.05 -0.61 3.42
CA HIS A 38 13.13 -2.01 3.73
C HIS A 38 12.92 -2.89 2.49
N HIS A 39 11.86 -2.68 1.71
CA HIS A 39 11.50 -3.57 0.60
C HIS A 39 12.27 -3.31 -0.70
N LEU A 40 12.68 -2.06 -0.97
CA LEU A 40 13.30 -1.67 -2.24
C LEU A 40 14.82 -1.50 -2.14
N TRP A 41 15.33 -1.06 -0.98
CA TRP A 41 16.73 -0.67 -0.82
C TRP A 41 17.44 -1.39 0.33
N GLY A 42 16.83 -2.45 0.89
CA GLY A 42 17.43 -3.27 1.95
C GLY A 42 17.69 -2.48 3.24
N GLY A 43 16.91 -1.44 3.49
CA GLY A 43 17.01 -0.52 4.62
C GLY A 43 18.22 0.41 4.58
N GLN A 44 18.83 0.61 3.41
CA GLN A 44 20.13 1.26 3.24
C GLN A 44 20.14 2.39 2.20
N ARG A 45 18.98 2.96 1.84
CA ARG A 45 18.95 4.13 0.95
C ARG A 45 19.76 5.28 1.56
N ASP A 46 20.58 5.95 0.75
CA ASP A 46 21.18 7.23 1.13
C ASP A 46 20.10 8.34 1.12
N TRP A 47 19.54 8.60 2.30
CA TRP A 47 18.51 9.63 2.50
C TRP A 47 19.08 11.06 2.54
N SER A 48 20.39 11.26 2.41
CA SER A 48 20.96 12.60 2.20
C SER A 48 20.71 13.12 0.78
N GLN A 49 20.50 12.21 -0.18
CA GLN A 49 20.12 12.52 -1.55
C GLN A 49 18.61 12.76 -1.66
N PRO A 50 18.17 13.70 -2.53
CA PRO A 50 16.74 13.92 -2.76
C PRO A 50 16.07 12.65 -3.27
N LEU A 51 14.93 12.27 -2.68
CA LEU A 51 14.06 11.26 -3.26
C LEU A 51 13.29 11.87 -4.43
N ARG A 52 13.59 11.43 -5.66
CA ARG A 52 12.78 11.76 -6.83
C ARG A 52 11.63 10.77 -6.95
N ALA A 53 10.40 11.21 -6.72
CA ALA A 53 9.24 10.33 -6.72
C ALA A 53 8.17 10.76 -7.74
N LEU A 54 7.47 9.80 -8.31
CA LEU A 54 6.29 10.00 -9.15
C LEU A 54 5.05 9.40 -8.47
N PHE A 55 3.96 10.17 -8.41
CA PHE A 55 2.63 9.66 -8.11
C PHE A 55 1.83 9.56 -9.41
N ALA A 56 1.78 8.36 -9.99
CA ALA A 56 1.16 8.06 -11.27
C ALA A 56 -0.32 7.69 -11.09
N GLY A 57 -1.21 8.63 -11.43
CA GLY A 57 -2.63 8.59 -11.07
C GLY A 57 -2.83 8.97 -9.61
N GLY A 58 -2.26 10.10 -9.20
CA GLY A 58 -2.16 10.47 -7.79
C GLY A 58 -3.49 10.79 -7.09
N GLY A 59 -4.60 10.85 -7.82
CA GLY A 59 -5.94 11.05 -7.27
C GLY A 59 -6.03 12.28 -6.40
N THR A 60 -6.75 12.22 -5.28
CA THR A 60 -6.81 13.35 -4.32
C THR A 60 -5.59 13.45 -3.40
N GLY A 61 -4.54 12.65 -3.63
CA GLY A 61 -3.21 12.85 -3.05
C GLY A 61 -2.91 12.12 -1.74
N ASP A 62 -3.57 11.02 -1.39
CA ASP A 62 -3.30 10.34 -0.10
C ASP A 62 -1.85 9.89 0.06
N GLY A 63 -1.32 9.09 -0.88
CA GLY A 63 0.08 8.67 -0.87
C GLY A 63 1.05 9.84 -1.01
N LEU A 64 0.71 10.82 -1.86
CA LEU A 64 1.51 12.04 -2.09
C LEU A 64 1.73 12.82 -0.79
N ILE A 65 0.63 13.13 -0.10
CA ILE A 65 0.65 13.93 1.12
C ILE A 65 1.32 13.15 2.25
N GLN A 66 1.08 11.85 2.34
CA GLN A 66 1.79 10.98 3.30
C GLN A 66 3.30 11.05 3.12
N LEU A 67 3.79 10.77 1.90
CA LEU A 67 5.22 10.67 1.64
C LEU A 67 5.92 12.01 1.87
N ALA A 68 5.37 13.09 1.30
CA ALA A 68 5.90 14.44 1.46
C ALA A 68 5.95 14.86 2.93
N GLN A 69 4.88 14.65 3.70
CA GLN A 69 4.86 14.98 5.13
C GLN A 69 5.91 14.18 5.91
N ARG A 70 5.99 12.86 5.69
CA ARG A 70 6.92 12.00 6.44
C ARG A 70 8.39 12.32 6.14
N LEU A 71 8.72 12.68 4.89
CA LEU A 71 10.06 13.11 4.53
C LEU A 71 10.39 14.50 5.08
N THR A 72 9.43 15.44 5.05
CA THR A 72 9.56 16.75 5.71
C THR A 72 9.82 16.59 7.20
N ASP A 73 9.05 15.76 7.90
CA ASP A 73 9.21 15.49 9.34
C ASP A 73 10.58 14.86 9.67
N ALA A 74 11.08 13.99 8.78
CA ALA A 74 12.40 13.37 8.89
C ALA A 74 13.56 14.30 8.46
N GLY A 75 13.26 15.49 7.93
CA GLY A 75 14.26 16.42 7.41
C GLY A 75 14.98 15.91 6.16
N LYS A 76 14.34 15.05 5.36
CA LYS A 76 14.93 14.45 4.16
C LYS A 76 14.46 15.16 2.88
N PRO A 77 15.37 15.49 1.95
CA PRO A 77 15.01 16.20 0.72
C PRO A 77 14.20 15.30 -0.23
N TYR A 78 13.28 15.92 -0.98
CA TYR A 78 12.49 15.23 -2.00
C TYR A 78 12.10 16.15 -3.15
N GLU A 79 11.87 15.54 -4.30
CA GLU A 79 11.31 16.15 -5.50
C GLU A 79 10.22 15.23 -6.01
N ILE A 80 8.97 15.68 -5.96
CA ILE A 80 7.82 14.85 -6.31
C ILE A 80 7.16 15.38 -7.57
N THR A 81 6.90 14.50 -8.52
CA THR A 81 6.00 14.74 -9.65
C THR A 81 4.68 14.03 -9.38
N TYR A 82 3.57 14.75 -9.51
CA TYR A 82 2.22 14.22 -9.46
C TYR A 82 1.63 14.26 -10.88
N ILE A 83 1.03 13.16 -11.33
CA ILE A 83 0.32 13.10 -12.62
C ILE A 83 -1.06 12.49 -12.39
N ASP A 84 -2.12 13.15 -12.86
CA ASP A 84 -3.48 12.60 -12.86
C ASP A 84 -4.31 13.13 -14.05
N LEU A 85 -5.25 12.31 -14.54
CA LEU A 85 -6.14 12.69 -15.65
C LEU A 85 -7.21 13.72 -15.24
N SER A 86 -7.60 13.73 -13.96
CA SER A 86 -8.65 14.59 -13.40
C SER A 86 -8.07 15.91 -12.90
N THR A 87 -8.60 17.01 -13.42
CA THR A 87 -8.23 18.34 -12.93
C THR A 87 -8.82 18.57 -11.54
N ALA A 88 -10.03 18.07 -11.29
CA ALA A 88 -10.67 18.17 -9.99
C ALA A 88 -9.90 17.42 -8.89
N SER A 89 -9.39 16.21 -9.17
CA SER A 89 -8.55 15.46 -8.23
C SER A 89 -7.25 16.19 -7.93
N ARG A 90 -6.57 16.69 -8.97
CA ARG A 90 -5.34 17.49 -8.82
C ARG A 90 -5.55 18.71 -7.94
N GLN A 91 -6.62 19.47 -8.17
CA GLN A 91 -6.93 20.67 -7.36
C GLN A 91 -7.09 20.35 -5.86
N ILE A 92 -7.69 19.20 -5.53
CA ILE A 92 -7.80 18.75 -4.14
C ILE A 92 -6.43 18.39 -3.57
N ALA A 93 -5.60 17.65 -4.32
CA ALA A 93 -4.24 17.30 -3.90
C ALA A 93 -3.37 18.56 -3.66
N GLU A 94 -3.43 19.54 -4.57
CA GLU A 94 -2.76 20.84 -4.43
C GLU A 94 -3.21 21.59 -3.17
N ALA A 95 -4.53 21.64 -2.93
CA ALA A 95 -5.07 22.29 -1.75
C ALA A 95 -4.63 21.60 -0.45
N ARG A 96 -4.54 20.26 -0.43
CA ARG A 96 -4.03 19.49 0.73
C ARG A 96 -2.56 19.75 0.98
N ALA A 97 -1.74 19.76 -0.07
CA ALA A 97 -0.31 20.06 0.04
C ALA A 97 -0.09 21.47 0.60
N LYS A 98 -0.86 22.44 0.11
CA LYS A 98 -0.86 23.81 0.60
C LYS A 98 -1.25 23.92 2.07
N GLU A 99 -2.29 23.23 2.52
CA GLU A 99 -2.74 23.25 3.92
C GLU A 99 -1.62 22.80 4.88
N ARG A 100 -0.77 21.87 4.45
CA ARG A 100 0.39 21.39 5.22
C ARG A 100 1.68 22.17 5.00
N GLY A 101 1.69 23.14 4.08
CA GLY A 101 2.91 23.85 3.68
C GLY A 101 3.96 22.96 3.00
N LEU A 102 3.53 21.88 2.33
CA LEU A 102 4.42 20.96 1.63
C LEU A 102 4.87 21.56 0.29
N GLY A 103 6.18 21.69 0.10
CA GLY A 103 6.83 22.16 -1.13
C GLY A 103 7.47 21.02 -1.92
N GLY A 104 8.22 21.33 -2.99
CA GLY A 104 8.94 20.30 -3.76
C GLY A 104 8.05 19.37 -4.58
N ILE A 105 6.81 19.80 -4.88
CA ILE A 105 5.84 19.02 -5.65
C ILE A 105 5.50 19.76 -6.95
N THR A 106 5.67 19.07 -8.09
CA THR A 106 5.22 19.51 -9.41
C THR A 106 3.93 18.77 -9.76
N PHE A 107 2.86 19.53 -10.00
CA PHE A 107 1.55 18.96 -10.34
C PHE A 107 1.28 19.04 -11.84
N VAL A 108 0.95 17.90 -12.44
CA VAL A 108 0.65 17.75 -13.86
C VAL A 108 -0.74 17.14 -14.04
N THR A 109 -1.55 17.70 -14.94
CA THR A 109 -2.73 17.01 -15.48
C THR A 109 -2.33 16.32 -16.77
N GLY A 110 -2.35 14.99 -16.80
CA GLY A 110 -1.84 14.20 -17.91
C GLY A 110 -2.09 12.71 -17.74
N SER A 111 -1.64 11.92 -18.73
CA SER A 111 -1.70 10.47 -18.65
C SER A 111 -0.44 9.93 -17.98
N LEU A 112 -0.58 8.90 -17.14
CA LEU A 112 0.59 8.18 -16.62
C LEU A 112 1.41 7.50 -17.72
N LEU A 113 0.82 7.28 -18.90
CA LEU A 113 1.53 6.70 -20.05
C LEU A 113 2.64 7.63 -20.56
N ASP A 114 2.54 8.92 -20.24
CA ASP A 114 3.52 9.95 -20.60
C ASP A 114 4.63 10.08 -19.53
N ALA A 115 4.61 9.24 -18.48
CA ALA A 115 5.63 9.23 -17.42
C ALA A 115 7.09 9.17 -17.95
N PRO A 116 7.41 8.46 -19.04
CA PRO A 116 8.77 8.45 -19.60
C PRO A 116 9.26 9.79 -20.19
N GLU A 117 8.38 10.77 -20.38
CA GLU A 117 8.76 12.10 -20.88
C GLU A 117 9.38 12.99 -19.78
N TYR A 118 9.32 12.55 -18.53
CA TYR A 118 9.89 13.23 -17.36
C TYR A 118 11.23 12.60 -16.95
N GLU A 119 11.92 13.24 -16.01
CA GLU A 119 13.17 12.70 -15.47
C GLU A 119 12.95 11.36 -14.75
N PRO A 120 13.92 10.42 -14.81
CA PRO A 120 13.77 9.13 -14.16
C PRO A 120 13.55 9.25 -12.65
N PHE A 121 12.63 8.46 -12.11
CA PHE A 121 12.25 8.48 -10.70
C PHE A 121 12.93 7.38 -9.90
N ASP A 122 13.32 7.67 -8.66
CA ASP A 122 13.82 6.65 -7.74
C ASP A 122 12.66 5.80 -7.19
N TYR A 123 11.46 6.39 -7.11
CA TYR A 123 10.26 5.73 -6.64
C TYR A 123 9.03 6.15 -7.46
N ILE A 124 8.18 5.18 -7.80
CA ILE A 124 6.87 5.42 -8.42
C ILE A 124 5.80 4.85 -7.49
N ASP A 125 4.81 5.65 -7.10
CA ASP A 125 3.55 5.17 -6.51
C ASP A 125 2.48 5.11 -7.61
N CYS A 126 1.86 3.93 -7.77
CA CYS A 126 0.73 3.73 -8.67
C CYS A 126 -0.37 2.92 -7.97
N CYS A 127 -1.04 3.55 -7.01
CA CYS A 127 -2.06 2.91 -6.17
C CYS A 127 -3.48 3.21 -6.65
N GLY A 128 -4.27 2.18 -6.97
CA GLY A 128 -5.66 2.41 -7.36
C GLY A 128 -5.83 2.80 -8.83
N VAL A 129 -4.89 2.42 -9.70
CA VAL A 129 -4.80 2.99 -11.06
C VAL A 129 -4.67 1.92 -12.14
N LEU A 130 -3.68 1.04 -12.06
CA LEU A 130 -3.35 0.11 -13.15
C LEU A 130 -4.52 -0.80 -13.58
N HIS A 131 -5.37 -1.20 -12.63
CA HIS A 131 -6.55 -2.03 -12.89
C HIS A 131 -7.73 -1.27 -13.52
N HIS A 132 -7.64 0.05 -13.65
CA HIS A 132 -8.60 0.90 -14.36
C HIS A 132 -8.16 1.24 -15.79
N LEU A 133 -6.96 0.82 -16.21
CA LEU A 133 -6.44 1.08 -17.55
C LEU A 133 -7.05 0.15 -18.61
N PRO A 134 -7.20 0.60 -19.87
CA PRO A 134 -7.65 -0.28 -20.98
C PRO A 134 -6.62 -1.35 -21.28
N ASP A 135 -5.35 -0.97 -21.18
CA ASP A 135 -4.21 -1.85 -21.27
C ASP A 135 -3.32 -1.64 -20.04
N PRO A 136 -3.50 -2.45 -18.98
CA PRO A 136 -2.67 -2.40 -17.79
C PRO A 136 -1.20 -2.70 -18.04
N LEU A 137 -0.87 -3.52 -19.06
CA LEU A 137 0.52 -3.86 -19.40
C LEU A 137 1.23 -2.67 -20.05
N ALA A 138 0.52 -1.90 -20.89
CA ALA A 138 1.04 -0.63 -21.40
C ALA A 138 1.36 0.35 -20.26
N GLY A 139 0.50 0.42 -19.24
CA GLY A 139 0.75 1.19 -18.02
C GLY A 139 2.02 0.76 -17.31
N LEU A 140 2.14 -0.53 -16.97
CA LEU A 140 3.35 -1.07 -16.33
C LEU A 140 4.62 -0.85 -17.16
N THR A 141 4.53 -0.98 -18.49
CA THR A 141 5.64 -0.73 -19.41
C THR A 141 6.09 0.74 -19.37
N ALA A 142 5.15 1.68 -19.40
CA ALA A 142 5.46 3.11 -19.29
C ALA A 142 6.11 3.44 -17.94
N LEU A 143 5.59 2.90 -16.83
CA LEU A 143 6.20 3.10 -15.52
C LEU A 143 7.61 2.49 -15.44
N LYS A 144 7.86 1.35 -16.08
CA LYS A 144 9.21 0.76 -16.15
C LYS A 144 10.18 1.67 -16.90
N ALA A 145 9.73 2.30 -17.98
CA ALA A 145 10.56 3.22 -18.73
C ALA A 145 10.86 4.53 -17.96
N ALA A 146 10.02 4.89 -16.99
CA ALA A 146 10.20 6.08 -16.15
C ALA A 146 10.99 5.85 -14.85
N ILE A 147 11.21 4.59 -14.43
CA ILE A 147 11.95 4.30 -13.19
C ILE A 147 13.47 4.30 -13.43
N ALA A 148 14.22 4.94 -12.54
CA ALA A 148 15.67 4.89 -12.51
C ALA A 148 16.17 3.45 -12.20
N PRO A 149 17.40 3.10 -12.61
CA PRO A 149 18.04 1.87 -12.13
C PRO A 149 18.06 1.80 -10.59
N ASN A 150 17.75 0.64 -10.03
CA ASN A 150 17.59 0.38 -8.59
C ASN A 150 16.44 1.19 -7.92
N GLY A 151 15.56 1.80 -8.72
CA GLY A 151 14.32 2.37 -8.23
C GLY A 151 13.24 1.32 -7.99
N GLY A 152 12.10 1.75 -7.46
CA GLY A 152 11.00 0.83 -7.15
C GLY A 152 9.62 1.39 -7.42
N LEU A 153 8.67 0.48 -7.63
CA LEU A 153 7.25 0.75 -7.82
C LEU A 153 6.48 0.29 -6.59
N GLY A 154 5.81 1.21 -5.89
CA GLY A 154 4.72 0.90 -4.98
C GLY A 154 3.41 0.75 -5.75
N PHE A 155 2.70 -0.35 -5.58
CA PHE A 155 1.45 -0.62 -6.29
C PHE A 155 0.30 -0.94 -5.34
N MET A 156 -0.92 -0.64 -5.79
CA MET A 156 -2.14 -1.22 -5.27
C MET A 156 -3.09 -1.61 -6.40
N VAL A 157 -3.47 -2.88 -6.45
CA VAL A 157 -4.48 -3.41 -7.38
C VAL A 157 -5.55 -4.19 -6.65
N TYR A 158 -6.72 -4.34 -7.26
CA TYR A 158 -7.82 -5.07 -6.65
C TYR A 158 -7.59 -6.59 -6.66
N ALA A 159 -7.94 -7.22 -5.54
CA ALA A 159 -7.95 -8.67 -5.38
C ALA A 159 -9.39 -9.19 -5.50
N PRO A 160 -9.63 -10.36 -6.11
CA PRO A 160 -10.97 -10.79 -6.49
C PRO A 160 -11.82 -11.24 -5.30
N TYR A 161 -11.23 -12.00 -4.36
CA TYR A 161 -12.03 -12.74 -3.38
C TYR A 161 -12.67 -11.83 -2.32
N GLY A 162 -11.91 -10.89 -1.76
CA GLY A 162 -12.45 -9.91 -0.82
C GLY A 162 -13.46 -8.94 -1.44
N ARG A 163 -13.53 -8.88 -2.77
CA ARG A 163 -14.49 -8.05 -3.54
C ARG A 163 -15.69 -8.86 -4.05
N SER A 164 -15.96 -10.02 -3.46
CA SER A 164 -17.11 -10.87 -3.78
C SER A 164 -18.42 -10.07 -3.91
N GLY A 165 -19.08 -10.21 -5.06
CA GLY A 165 -20.34 -9.54 -5.39
C GLY A 165 -20.23 -8.14 -6.01
N VAL A 166 -19.05 -7.52 -6.06
CA VAL A 166 -18.84 -6.22 -6.71
C VAL A 166 -19.08 -6.31 -8.22
N TYR A 167 -18.37 -7.22 -8.89
CA TYR A 167 -18.35 -7.32 -10.35
C TYR A 167 -19.71 -7.64 -10.99
N PRO A 168 -20.54 -8.55 -10.46
CA PRO A 168 -21.90 -8.75 -10.98
C PRO A 168 -22.78 -7.49 -10.90
N LEU A 169 -22.61 -6.66 -9.85
CA LEU A 169 -23.34 -5.41 -9.74
C LEU A 169 -22.81 -4.34 -10.70
N GLN A 170 -21.49 -4.24 -10.85
CA GLN A 170 -20.90 -3.35 -11.85
C GLN A 170 -21.37 -3.72 -13.27
N GLU A 171 -21.37 -5.01 -13.63
CA GLU A 171 -21.87 -5.48 -14.93
C GLU A 171 -23.34 -5.09 -15.15
N ALA A 172 -24.19 -5.37 -14.18
CA ALA A 172 -25.61 -5.04 -14.25
C ALA A 172 -25.85 -3.53 -14.34
N PHE A 173 -25.19 -2.73 -13.51
CA PHE A 173 -25.36 -1.28 -13.51
C PHE A 173 -24.74 -0.61 -14.75
N ASN A 174 -23.62 -1.11 -15.27
CA ASN A 174 -23.05 -0.63 -16.52
C ASN A 174 -23.99 -0.92 -17.70
N THR A 175 -24.60 -2.11 -17.74
CA THR A 175 -25.60 -2.47 -18.76
C THR A 175 -26.84 -1.57 -18.69
N LEU A 176 -27.35 -1.31 -17.49
CA LEU A 176 -28.57 -0.52 -17.29
C LEU A 176 -28.34 0.99 -17.44
N TYR A 177 -27.22 1.51 -16.94
CA TYR A 177 -27.02 2.93 -16.69
C TYR A 177 -25.73 3.52 -17.27
N GLY A 178 -24.83 2.71 -17.83
CA GLY A 178 -23.52 3.18 -18.32
C GLY A 178 -23.58 4.15 -19.50
N HIS A 179 -24.76 4.34 -20.12
CA HIS A 179 -25.04 5.35 -21.14
C HIS A 179 -25.49 6.71 -20.56
N LEU A 180 -25.82 6.76 -19.27
CA LEU A 180 -26.28 7.98 -18.59
C LEU A 180 -25.08 8.79 -18.05
N PRO A 181 -25.25 10.10 -17.81
CA PRO A 181 -24.25 10.91 -17.11
C PRO A 181 -23.98 10.40 -15.67
N PRO A 182 -22.76 10.54 -15.11
CA PRO A 182 -22.37 9.95 -13.83
C PRO A 182 -23.34 10.24 -12.66
N LYS A 183 -23.78 11.50 -12.51
CA LYS A 183 -24.74 11.89 -11.45
C LYS A 183 -26.08 11.17 -11.55
N SER A 184 -26.56 10.90 -12.76
CA SER A 184 -27.82 10.19 -12.98
C SER A 184 -27.69 8.70 -12.63
N GLN A 185 -26.54 8.09 -12.91
CA GLN A 185 -26.29 6.68 -12.61
C GLN A 185 -26.46 6.37 -11.13
N ILE A 186 -25.89 7.20 -10.24
CA ILE A 186 -25.99 7.01 -8.77
C ILE A 186 -27.44 6.89 -8.32
N LYS A 187 -28.29 7.82 -8.74
CA LYS A 187 -29.71 7.85 -8.32
C LYS A 187 -30.42 6.56 -8.69
N HIS A 188 -30.25 6.09 -9.93
CA HIS A 188 -30.90 4.87 -10.41
C HIS A 188 -30.31 3.62 -9.75
N ALA A 189 -28.98 3.54 -9.68
CA ALA A 189 -28.28 2.40 -9.10
C ALA A 189 -28.56 2.23 -7.60
N LYS A 190 -28.59 3.30 -6.81
CA LYS A 190 -28.96 3.24 -5.38
C LYS A 190 -30.38 2.70 -5.17
N LYS A 191 -31.32 3.07 -6.04
CA LYS A 191 -32.70 2.55 -5.99
C LYS A 191 -32.73 1.04 -6.26
N VAL A 192 -32.02 0.56 -7.28
CA VAL A 192 -31.96 -0.88 -7.57
C VAL A 192 -31.19 -1.64 -6.50
N PHE A 193 -30.07 -1.09 -6.02
CA PHE A 193 -29.27 -1.65 -4.95
C PHE A 193 -30.08 -1.90 -3.68
N ALA A 194 -31.00 -0.98 -3.31
CA ALA A 194 -31.89 -1.19 -2.18
C ALA A 194 -32.83 -2.41 -2.36
N ALA A 195 -33.19 -2.73 -3.61
CA ALA A 195 -34.13 -3.79 -3.96
C ALA A 195 -33.49 -5.15 -4.25
N ILE A 196 -32.15 -5.26 -4.36
CA ILE A 196 -31.51 -6.57 -4.59
C ILE A 196 -31.72 -7.49 -3.37
N PRO A 197 -31.76 -8.82 -3.53
CA PRO A 197 -31.97 -9.75 -2.42
C PRO A 197 -30.93 -9.60 -1.31
N ASP A 198 -31.33 -9.75 -0.04
CA ASP A 198 -30.39 -9.67 1.10
C ASP A 198 -29.33 -10.78 1.08
N GLY A 199 -29.62 -11.90 0.41
CA GLY A 199 -28.68 -12.98 0.15
C GLY A 199 -27.63 -12.68 -0.92
N HIS A 200 -27.70 -11.56 -1.62
CA HIS A 200 -26.74 -11.20 -2.67
C HIS A 200 -25.31 -11.13 -2.09
N PRO A 201 -24.29 -11.74 -2.73
CA PRO A 201 -22.93 -11.80 -2.18
C PRO A 201 -22.38 -10.45 -1.70
N PHE A 202 -22.63 -9.38 -2.45
CA PHE A 202 -22.22 -8.03 -2.06
C PHE A 202 -22.85 -7.55 -0.75
N LYS A 203 -24.16 -7.75 -0.54
CA LYS A 203 -24.85 -7.33 0.70
C LYS A 203 -24.31 -8.07 1.93
N ARG A 204 -23.76 -9.28 1.73
CA ARG A 204 -23.15 -10.11 2.78
C ARG A 204 -21.65 -9.91 2.93
N ASN A 205 -21.02 -9.10 2.09
CA ASN A 205 -19.57 -8.91 2.09
C ASN A 205 -19.16 -7.83 3.12
N PRO A 206 -18.43 -8.18 4.19
CA PRO A 206 -17.98 -7.21 5.19
C PRO A 206 -16.70 -6.45 4.79
N ASN A 207 -16.00 -6.87 3.73
CA ASN A 207 -14.67 -6.39 3.38
C ASN A 207 -14.70 -5.03 2.65
N VAL A 208 -15.82 -4.71 1.99
CA VAL A 208 -16.02 -3.47 1.20
C VAL A 208 -17.11 -2.59 1.81
N ALA A 209 -16.85 -1.29 1.94
CA ALA A 209 -17.75 -0.38 2.65
C ALA A 209 -17.89 1.01 2.01
N ASP A 210 -17.11 1.30 0.97
CA ASP A 210 -17.01 2.60 0.30
C ASP A 210 -18.37 3.14 -0.17
N HIS A 211 -19.23 2.26 -0.67
CA HIS A 211 -20.61 2.57 -1.08
C HIS A 211 -21.50 3.15 0.03
N LYS A 212 -21.13 2.97 1.30
CA LYS A 212 -21.85 3.52 2.46
C LYS A 212 -21.29 4.87 2.90
N GLN A 213 -20.07 5.21 2.47
CA GLN A 213 -19.35 6.39 2.95
C GLN A 213 -19.74 7.64 2.18
N SER A 214 -19.86 7.54 0.85
CA SER A 214 -20.27 8.67 0.02
C SER A 214 -20.77 8.27 -1.37
N ASP A 215 -21.24 9.26 -2.14
CA ASP A 215 -21.60 9.11 -3.54
C ASP A 215 -20.37 8.76 -4.40
N ALA A 216 -19.22 9.38 -4.12
CA ALA A 216 -17.96 9.05 -4.80
C ALA A 216 -17.56 7.60 -4.51
N GLY A 217 -17.62 7.15 -3.25
CA GLY A 217 -17.34 5.76 -2.89
C GLY A 217 -18.35 4.76 -3.45
N PHE A 218 -19.63 5.12 -3.59
CA PHE A 218 -20.63 4.30 -4.28
C PHE A 218 -20.30 4.17 -5.76
N TYR A 219 -19.96 5.28 -6.41
CA TYR A 219 -19.63 5.29 -7.83
C TYR A 219 -18.38 4.47 -8.11
N ASP A 220 -17.30 4.74 -7.39
CA ASP A 220 -16.01 4.06 -7.56
C ASP A 220 -16.11 2.55 -7.32
N LEU A 221 -16.90 2.12 -6.31
CA LEU A 221 -17.04 0.70 -6.02
C LEU A 221 -18.02 -0.03 -6.96
N LEU A 222 -19.18 0.56 -7.28
CA LEU A 222 -20.30 -0.17 -7.91
C LEU A 222 -20.67 0.30 -9.32
N LEU A 223 -20.20 1.48 -9.74
CA LEU A 223 -20.49 2.06 -11.06
C LEU A 223 -19.24 2.28 -11.90
N HIS A 224 -18.10 1.73 -11.46
CA HIS A 224 -16.86 1.87 -12.19
C HIS A 224 -17.02 1.33 -13.61
N SER A 225 -16.71 2.17 -14.60
CA SER A 225 -16.87 1.81 -16.01
C SER A 225 -15.79 0.84 -16.50
N GLN A 226 -14.72 0.71 -15.72
CA GLN A 226 -13.51 0.00 -16.11
C GLN A 226 -12.71 -0.47 -14.88
N ASP A 227 -13.04 -1.64 -14.36
CA ASP A 227 -12.47 -2.21 -13.13
C ASP A 227 -12.20 -3.69 -13.38
N ARG A 228 -11.03 -4.16 -12.96
CA ARG A 228 -10.61 -5.56 -13.00
C ARG A 228 -9.88 -5.92 -11.70
N ALA A 229 -10.14 -7.11 -11.16
CA ALA A 229 -9.28 -7.71 -10.15
C ALA A 229 -8.19 -8.61 -10.78
N TYR A 230 -7.11 -8.82 -10.04
CA TYR A 230 -6.07 -9.79 -10.34
C TYR A 230 -5.96 -10.78 -9.19
N ARG A 231 -5.92 -12.07 -9.47
CA ARG A 231 -5.37 -13.06 -8.54
C ARG A 231 -3.86 -12.84 -8.40
N VAL A 232 -3.25 -13.34 -7.32
CA VAL A 232 -1.80 -13.20 -7.09
C VAL A 232 -0.98 -13.61 -8.32
N GLY A 233 -1.25 -14.81 -8.88
CA GLY A 233 -0.52 -15.29 -10.06
C GLY A 233 -0.69 -14.38 -11.28
N GLU A 234 -1.90 -13.90 -11.54
CA GLU A 234 -2.18 -13.01 -12.68
C GLU A 234 -1.49 -11.65 -12.53
N TRP A 235 -1.35 -11.16 -11.30
CA TRP A 235 -0.65 -9.90 -11.03
C TRP A 235 0.87 -10.07 -11.22
N ILE A 236 1.43 -11.16 -10.71
CA ILE A 236 2.87 -11.45 -10.87
C ILE A 236 3.20 -11.69 -12.34
N ASP A 237 2.36 -12.42 -13.08
CA ASP A 237 2.53 -12.60 -14.53
C ASP A 237 2.52 -11.26 -15.28
N ALA A 238 1.69 -10.30 -14.87
CA ALA A 238 1.64 -8.97 -15.48
C ALA A 238 2.93 -8.16 -15.21
N LEU A 239 3.47 -8.26 -13.98
CA LEU A 239 4.75 -7.67 -13.64
C LEU A 239 5.87 -8.28 -14.50
N ASP A 240 5.96 -9.61 -14.53
CA ASP A 240 7.03 -10.34 -15.22
C ASP A 240 7.01 -10.06 -16.74
N GLN A 241 5.83 -10.07 -17.37
CA GLN A 241 5.66 -9.75 -18.79
C GLN A 241 6.13 -8.36 -19.18
N THR A 242 6.13 -7.42 -18.23
CA THR A 242 6.53 -6.03 -18.46
C THR A 242 7.92 -5.73 -17.87
N GLY A 243 8.65 -6.78 -17.48
CA GLY A 243 10.02 -6.71 -16.98
C GLY A 243 10.12 -6.11 -15.57
N TRP A 244 9.04 -6.09 -14.82
CA TRP A 244 9.08 -5.92 -13.37
C TRP A 244 9.27 -7.28 -12.70
N SER A 245 9.67 -7.27 -11.43
CA SER A 245 9.64 -8.43 -10.55
C SER A 245 9.07 -7.99 -9.20
N LEU A 246 8.23 -8.80 -8.58
CA LEU A 246 7.73 -8.56 -7.23
C LEU A 246 8.91 -8.46 -6.25
N ALA A 247 9.01 -7.35 -5.52
CA ALA A 247 9.95 -7.22 -4.42
C ALA A 247 9.36 -7.85 -3.15
N GLN A 248 8.18 -7.38 -2.73
CA GLN A 248 7.44 -7.93 -1.59
C GLN A 248 6.02 -7.35 -1.54
N PHE A 249 5.02 -8.12 -1.08
CA PHE A 249 3.74 -7.53 -0.66
C PHE A 249 3.92 -6.79 0.67
N SER A 250 3.21 -5.69 0.92
CA SER A 250 3.41 -4.90 2.15
C SER A 250 3.09 -5.68 3.43
N GLN A 251 2.25 -6.71 3.33
CA GLN A 251 1.91 -7.63 4.42
C GLN A 251 2.01 -9.08 3.92
N PRO A 252 3.23 -9.66 3.84
CA PRO A 252 3.42 -10.98 3.24
C PRO A 252 2.71 -12.11 4.02
N GLY A 253 2.42 -11.92 5.31
CA GLY A 253 1.66 -12.87 6.12
C GLY A 253 0.25 -13.16 5.59
N LEU A 254 -0.34 -12.24 4.80
CA LEU A 254 -1.60 -12.51 4.10
C LEU A 254 -1.48 -13.60 3.04
N TYR A 255 -0.28 -13.80 2.50
CA TYR A 255 0.00 -14.74 1.41
C TYR A 255 0.79 -15.98 1.89
N ASP A 256 1.05 -16.06 3.20
CA ASP A 256 1.71 -17.20 3.82
C ASP A 256 0.71 -18.32 4.11
N ILE A 257 0.80 -19.41 3.35
CA ILE A 257 -0.06 -20.58 3.49
C ILE A 257 0.14 -21.29 4.83
N GLU A 258 1.35 -21.23 5.42
CA GLU A 258 1.68 -21.92 6.69
C GLU A 258 0.92 -21.36 7.88
N THR A 259 0.38 -20.15 7.75
CA THR A 259 -0.51 -19.57 8.76
C THR A 259 -1.91 -20.19 8.78
N LEU A 260 -2.28 -20.95 7.74
CA LEU A 260 -3.61 -21.56 7.56
C LEU A 260 -3.54 -23.09 7.57
N THR A 261 -2.51 -23.67 6.97
CA THR A 261 -2.33 -25.12 6.84
C THR A 261 -0.87 -25.44 6.54
N ASP A 262 -0.45 -26.68 6.77
CA ASP A 262 0.91 -27.12 6.40
C ASP A 262 1.14 -26.94 4.89
N ALA A 263 2.28 -26.35 4.51
CA ALA A 263 2.60 -26.11 3.11
C ALA A 263 2.68 -27.45 2.32
N PRO A 264 1.85 -27.64 1.28
CA PRO A 264 1.91 -28.86 0.47
C PRO A 264 3.25 -28.97 -0.24
N SER A 265 3.84 -30.16 -0.25
CA SER A 265 5.07 -30.41 -1.02
C SER A 265 4.80 -30.23 -2.52
N GLY A 266 5.64 -29.44 -3.21
CA GLY A 266 5.64 -29.32 -4.66
C GLY A 266 4.94 -28.08 -5.23
N LEU A 267 4.39 -27.19 -4.39
CA LEU A 267 3.95 -25.87 -4.86
C LEU A 267 5.15 -24.93 -5.02
N SER A 268 5.15 -24.15 -6.11
CA SER A 268 5.99 -22.96 -6.19
C SER A 268 5.54 -21.91 -5.17
N ALA A 269 6.41 -20.95 -4.86
CA ALA A 269 6.07 -19.87 -3.94
C ALA A 269 4.84 -19.06 -4.40
N ILE A 270 4.71 -18.81 -5.70
CA ILE A 270 3.57 -18.07 -6.28
C ILE A 270 2.27 -18.86 -6.16
N GLU A 271 2.32 -20.17 -6.42
CA GLU A 271 1.16 -21.05 -6.24
C GLU A 271 0.72 -21.12 -4.78
N ALA A 272 1.68 -21.23 -3.84
CA ALA A 272 1.38 -21.19 -2.42
C ALA A 272 0.71 -19.89 -2.00
N MET A 273 1.19 -18.73 -2.48
CA MET A 273 0.56 -17.43 -2.24
C MET A 273 -0.86 -17.34 -2.81
N GLY A 274 -1.09 -17.87 -4.02
CA GLY A 274 -2.42 -17.91 -4.63
C GLY A 274 -3.40 -18.84 -3.89
N VAL A 275 -2.92 -19.97 -3.36
CA VAL A 275 -3.73 -20.85 -2.50
C VAL A 275 -4.05 -20.16 -1.19
N ALA A 276 -3.09 -19.49 -0.54
CA ALA A 276 -3.34 -18.71 0.67
C ALA A 276 -4.39 -17.60 0.43
N GLU A 277 -4.26 -16.86 -0.68
CA GLU A 277 -5.23 -15.85 -1.10
C GLU A 277 -6.65 -16.43 -1.22
N ALA A 278 -6.79 -17.56 -1.90
CA ALA A 278 -8.07 -18.24 -2.11
C ALA A 278 -8.66 -18.80 -0.80
N LEU A 279 -7.84 -19.39 0.07
CA LEU A 279 -8.26 -19.93 1.36
C LEU A 279 -8.74 -18.84 2.31
N ARG A 280 -8.06 -17.67 2.35
CA ARG A 280 -8.52 -16.53 3.15
C ARG A 280 -9.83 -15.96 2.60
N GLY A 281 -9.87 -15.69 1.29
CA GLY A 281 -11.04 -15.14 0.62
C GLY A 281 -11.42 -13.70 1.04
N THR A 282 -10.62 -13.05 1.88
CA THR A 282 -10.90 -11.74 2.50
C THR A 282 -10.08 -10.60 1.89
N ILE A 283 -8.99 -10.91 1.19
CA ILE A 283 -8.09 -9.93 0.58
C ILE A 283 -8.84 -9.18 -0.52
N LYS A 284 -9.02 -7.87 -0.35
CA LYS A 284 -9.74 -7.00 -1.29
C LYS A 284 -8.82 -6.19 -2.21
N THR A 285 -7.56 -6.05 -1.83
CA THR A 285 -6.53 -5.31 -2.56
C THR A 285 -5.18 -5.98 -2.34
N HIS A 286 -4.41 -6.14 -3.40
CA HIS A 286 -2.99 -6.42 -3.33
C HIS A 286 -2.24 -5.10 -3.21
N VAL A 287 -1.40 -4.98 -2.18
CA VAL A 287 -0.53 -3.83 -1.94
C VAL A 287 0.89 -4.35 -1.80
N GLY A 288 1.85 -3.73 -2.48
CA GLY A 288 3.23 -4.19 -2.44
C GLY A 288 4.18 -3.33 -3.26
N TYR A 289 5.37 -3.88 -3.43
CA TYR A 289 6.48 -3.26 -4.13
C TYR A 289 6.99 -4.16 -5.25
N ALA A 290 7.40 -3.55 -6.35
CA ALA A 290 8.07 -4.20 -7.46
C ALA A 290 9.34 -3.42 -7.83
N ARG A 291 10.28 -4.11 -8.47
CA ARG A 291 11.51 -3.52 -9.02
C ARG A 291 11.73 -3.98 -10.45
N ARG A 292 12.67 -3.36 -11.17
CA ARG A 292 13.05 -3.88 -12.49
C ARG A 292 13.63 -5.28 -12.34
N ALA A 293 13.18 -6.20 -13.18
CA ALA A 293 13.62 -7.60 -13.13
C ALA A 293 15.14 -7.74 -13.35
N GLU A 294 15.76 -6.85 -14.14
CA GLU A 294 17.21 -6.85 -14.36
C GLU A 294 18.04 -6.23 -13.22
N ASP A 295 17.42 -5.48 -12.30
CA ASP A 295 18.14 -4.93 -11.17
C ASP A 295 18.45 -6.03 -10.15
N LYS A 296 19.62 -5.97 -9.50
CA LYS A 296 19.98 -6.91 -8.44
C LYS A 296 19.08 -6.68 -7.22
N ALA A 297 18.73 -7.75 -6.51
CA ALA A 297 18.02 -7.63 -5.25
C ALA A 297 18.87 -6.88 -4.23
N PRO A 298 18.29 -5.97 -3.44
CA PRO A 298 19.05 -5.31 -2.39
C PRO A 298 19.51 -6.36 -1.37
N GLU A 299 20.78 -6.30 -0.99
CA GLU A 299 21.33 -7.12 0.09
C GLU A 299 21.20 -6.33 1.39
N PHE A 300 20.56 -6.91 2.39
CA PHE A 300 20.54 -6.31 3.72
C PHE A 300 21.92 -6.41 4.39
N SER A 301 22.33 -5.36 5.10
CA SER A 301 23.46 -5.41 6.04
C SER A 301 23.32 -6.56 7.05
N PRO A 302 24.43 -6.98 7.69
CA PRO A 302 24.36 -7.84 8.87
C PRO A 302 23.31 -7.33 9.87
N LEU A 303 22.60 -8.25 10.53
CA LEU A 303 21.52 -7.90 11.45
C LEU A 303 21.95 -6.85 12.48
N SER A 304 23.19 -6.95 12.99
CA SER A 304 23.78 -6.03 13.96
C SER A 304 23.69 -4.56 13.55
N ASP A 305 23.76 -4.28 12.25
CA ASP A 305 23.91 -2.93 11.72
C ASP A 305 22.59 -2.36 11.23
N ARG A 306 21.52 -3.16 11.21
CA ARG A 306 20.19 -2.71 10.75
C ARG A 306 19.54 -1.83 11.80
N ILE A 307 18.81 -0.80 11.35
CA ILE A 307 18.08 0.13 12.23
C ILE A 307 16.58 -0.20 12.15
N PRO A 308 15.97 -0.77 13.21
CA PRO A 308 14.58 -1.17 13.22
C PRO A 308 13.63 0.02 13.45
N HIS A 309 12.47 -0.04 12.81
CA HIS A 309 11.35 0.88 12.99
C HIS A 309 10.06 0.11 13.23
N LEU A 310 9.29 0.52 14.24
CA LEU A 310 7.93 0.05 14.44
C LEU A 310 6.96 0.90 13.63
N ASN A 311 6.04 0.26 12.90
CA ASN A 311 5.04 0.95 12.10
C ASN A 311 3.77 1.25 12.92
N ASN A 312 3.39 2.53 13.02
CA ASN A 312 2.18 2.99 13.72
C ASN A 312 2.06 2.48 15.18
N MET A 313 3.19 2.26 15.85
CA MET A 313 3.23 1.79 17.23
C MET A 313 4.33 2.50 18.02
N GLU A 314 3.98 2.93 19.21
CA GLU A 314 4.94 3.53 20.14
C GLU A 314 5.70 2.42 20.91
N PRO A 315 7.05 2.44 20.94
CA PRO A 315 7.86 1.37 21.53
C PRO A 315 7.55 1.07 23.00
N LYS A 316 7.47 2.10 23.85
CA LYS A 316 7.27 1.93 25.31
C LYS A 316 5.87 1.43 25.68
N PRO A 317 4.77 1.99 25.13
CA PRO A 317 3.44 1.39 25.30
C PRO A 317 3.36 -0.05 24.81
N LEU A 318 3.97 -0.36 23.66
CA LEU A 318 3.98 -1.71 23.10
C LEU A 318 4.70 -2.70 24.02
N ALA A 319 5.91 -2.36 24.47
CA ALA A 319 6.67 -3.14 25.44
C ALA A 319 5.86 -3.40 26.73
N SER A 320 5.16 -2.38 27.23
CA SER A 320 4.32 -2.50 28.43
C SER A 320 3.14 -3.46 28.21
N ALA A 321 2.51 -3.42 27.02
CA ALA A 321 1.45 -4.34 26.65
C ALA A 321 1.94 -5.80 26.52
N VAL A 322 3.17 -6.01 26.02
CA VAL A 322 3.81 -7.33 25.96
C VAL A 322 4.03 -7.90 27.37
N VAL A 323 4.60 -7.12 28.30
CA VAL A 323 4.79 -7.55 29.69
C VAL A 323 3.46 -7.92 30.35
N ALA A 324 2.43 -7.09 30.14
CA ALA A 324 1.10 -7.31 30.70
C ALA A 324 0.34 -8.46 30.03
N LYS A 325 0.86 -9.05 28.93
CA LYS A 325 0.16 -10.03 28.08
C LYS A 325 -1.19 -9.48 27.58
N LYS A 326 -1.22 -8.19 27.23
CA LYS A 326 -2.39 -7.43 26.77
C LYS A 326 -2.18 -6.82 25.39
N LEU A 327 -1.36 -7.45 24.55
CA LEU A 327 -1.29 -7.06 23.15
C LEU A 327 -2.67 -7.23 22.50
N PRO A 328 -3.22 -6.18 21.87
CA PRO A 328 -4.46 -6.32 21.12
C PRO A 328 -4.24 -7.19 19.88
N ASP A 329 -5.28 -7.90 19.45
CA ASP A 329 -5.29 -8.57 18.15
C ASP A 329 -4.97 -7.54 17.06
N LEU A 330 -4.03 -7.87 16.18
CA LEU A 330 -3.78 -7.07 14.99
C LEU A 330 -4.98 -7.22 14.05
N ARG A 331 -5.52 -6.09 13.58
CA ARG A 331 -6.56 -6.09 12.56
C ARG A 331 -5.94 -5.92 11.18
N VAL A 332 -6.07 -6.93 10.35
CA VAL A 332 -5.60 -6.92 8.96
C VAL A 332 -6.81 -7.11 8.05
N GLY A 333 -7.32 -6.00 7.52
CA GLY A 333 -8.63 -6.01 6.85
C GLY A 333 -9.74 -6.47 7.80
N SER A 334 -10.41 -7.56 7.46
CA SER A 334 -11.44 -8.20 8.30
C SER A 334 -10.90 -9.28 9.24
N GLU A 335 -9.62 -9.64 9.11
CA GLU A 335 -8.99 -10.67 9.91
C GLU A 335 -8.44 -10.14 11.22
N ARG A 336 -8.43 -11.03 12.23
CA ARG A 336 -7.76 -10.80 13.50
C ARG A 336 -6.58 -11.74 13.60
N VAL A 337 -5.39 -11.18 13.66
CA VAL A 337 -4.14 -11.92 13.82
C VAL A 337 -3.71 -11.78 15.27
N GLN A 338 -3.58 -12.91 15.95
CA GLN A 338 -3.07 -12.93 17.33
C GLN A 338 -1.55 -12.97 17.30
N ILE A 339 -0.92 -11.93 17.86
CA ILE A 339 0.52 -11.89 18.04
C ILE A 339 0.83 -12.17 19.51
N SER A 340 1.63 -13.22 19.76
CA SER A 340 2.08 -13.60 21.09
C SER A 340 3.60 -13.47 21.20
N LEU A 341 4.04 -12.67 22.16
CA LEU A 341 5.45 -12.44 22.46
C LEU A 341 5.73 -12.77 23.92
N LYS A 342 6.94 -13.26 24.20
CA LYS A 342 7.38 -13.49 25.58
C LYS A 342 7.60 -12.13 26.28
N PRO A 343 7.18 -11.97 27.56
CA PRO A 343 7.41 -10.75 28.33
C PRO A 343 8.87 -10.27 28.31
N ASP A 344 9.82 -11.21 28.33
CA ASP A 344 11.27 -10.95 28.31
C ASP A 344 11.77 -10.23 27.04
N ILE A 345 10.96 -10.12 25.98
CA ILE A 345 11.28 -9.38 24.75
C ILE A 345 11.11 -7.86 24.96
N ALA A 346 10.33 -7.43 25.96
CA ALA A 346 9.97 -6.04 26.17
C ALA A 346 11.14 -5.03 26.22
N PRO A 347 12.31 -5.33 26.83
CA PRO A 347 13.45 -4.42 26.80
C PRO A 347 13.96 -4.13 25.38
N LEU A 348 13.94 -5.13 24.48
CA LEU A 348 14.33 -4.97 23.08
C LEU A 348 13.34 -4.05 22.35
N ILE A 349 12.03 -4.27 22.53
CA ILE A 349 10.98 -3.44 21.91
C ILE A 349 11.09 -2.00 22.40
N ALA A 350 11.24 -1.79 23.70
CA ALA A 350 11.32 -0.46 24.29
C ALA A 350 12.54 0.36 23.82
N ALA A 351 13.59 -0.33 23.35
CA ALA A 351 14.83 0.26 22.85
C ALA A 351 14.78 0.67 21.36
N ILE A 352 13.77 0.21 20.60
CA ILE A 352 13.57 0.60 19.20
C ILE A 352 13.19 2.08 19.15
N ASP A 353 14.01 2.92 18.55
CA ASP A 353 13.75 4.36 18.38
C ASP A 353 13.93 4.84 16.93
N GLY A 354 14.16 3.90 16.00
CA GLY A 354 14.43 4.22 14.60
C GLY A 354 15.79 4.87 14.35
N ARG A 355 16.69 4.90 15.33
CA ARG A 355 18.05 5.44 15.20
C ARG A 355 19.11 4.44 15.60
N ARG A 356 18.85 3.66 16.66
CA ARG A 356 19.78 2.62 17.13
C ARG A 356 19.80 1.44 16.17
N CYS A 357 20.99 0.89 15.94
CA CYS A 357 21.08 -0.40 15.27
C CYS A 357 20.74 -1.55 16.23
N VAL A 358 20.47 -2.75 15.70
CA VAL A 358 20.13 -3.93 16.52
C VAL A 358 21.23 -4.26 17.54
N LYS A 359 22.50 -4.05 17.19
CA LYS A 359 23.62 -4.25 18.12
C LYS A 359 23.51 -3.33 19.35
N GLU A 360 23.28 -2.04 19.14
CA GLU A 360 23.11 -1.08 20.24
C GLU A 360 21.87 -1.42 21.08
N ILE A 361 20.79 -1.88 20.45
CA ILE A 361 19.59 -2.35 21.14
C ILE A 361 19.92 -3.55 22.04
N PHE A 362 20.72 -4.51 21.56
CA PHE A 362 21.12 -5.67 22.35
C PHE A 362 21.95 -5.25 23.56
N GLU A 363 22.93 -4.37 23.36
CA GLU A 363 23.82 -3.85 24.41
C GLU A 363 23.04 -3.16 25.55
N ILE A 364 22.01 -2.39 25.24
CA ILE A 364 21.22 -1.66 26.25
C ILE A 364 20.04 -2.48 26.82
N SER A 365 19.71 -3.63 26.22
CA SER A 365 18.58 -4.45 26.64
C SER A 365 18.78 -5.12 28.01
N GLY A 366 20.04 -5.28 28.44
CA GLY A 366 20.41 -6.04 29.63
C GLY A 366 20.23 -7.56 29.50
N LEU A 367 19.92 -8.07 28.30
CA LEU A 367 19.87 -9.50 28.00
C LEU A 367 21.27 -10.00 27.61
N SER A 368 21.53 -11.30 27.82
CA SER A 368 22.71 -11.94 27.21
C SER A 368 22.55 -12.00 25.69
N ASP A 369 23.65 -11.96 24.94
CA ASP A 369 23.65 -11.95 23.47
C ASP A 369 22.80 -13.07 22.85
N ASP A 370 22.97 -14.31 23.31
CA ASP A 370 22.18 -15.46 22.83
C ASP A 370 20.67 -15.30 23.10
N LYS A 371 20.31 -14.70 24.24
CA LYS A 371 18.90 -14.45 24.58
C LYS A 371 18.34 -13.30 23.73
N ALA A 372 19.11 -12.23 23.54
CA ALA A 372 18.73 -11.09 22.70
C ALA A 372 18.51 -11.55 21.25
N GLN A 373 19.44 -12.32 20.67
CA GLN A 373 19.34 -12.83 19.30
C GLN A 373 18.10 -13.71 19.09
N ARG A 374 17.83 -14.67 20.00
CA ARG A 374 16.64 -15.53 19.92
C ARG A 374 15.34 -14.74 20.08
N HIS A 375 15.32 -13.76 20.97
CA HIS A 375 14.15 -12.90 21.17
C HIS A 375 13.91 -11.96 20.00
N TRP A 376 14.98 -11.45 19.38
CA TRP A 376 14.89 -10.62 18.19
C TRP A 376 14.34 -11.40 16.99
N ALA A 377 14.85 -12.60 16.74
CA ALA A 377 14.32 -13.47 15.67
C ALA A 377 12.83 -13.81 15.88
N SER A 378 12.41 -13.98 17.15
CA SER A 378 10.99 -14.18 17.49
C SER A 378 10.16 -12.91 17.25
N LEU A 379 10.73 -11.72 17.49
CA LEU A 379 10.08 -10.44 17.24
C LEU A 379 9.91 -10.20 15.74
N GLU A 380 10.98 -10.38 14.95
CA GLU A 380 10.95 -10.26 13.48
C GLU A 380 9.87 -11.16 12.88
N ARG A 381 9.88 -12.45 13.21
CA ARG A 381 8.88 -13.42 12.72
C ARG A 381 7.45 -13.02 13.06
N ALA A 382 7.23 -12.36 14.20
CA ALA A 382 5.88 -12.00 14.62
C ALA A 382 5.39 -10.68 14.02
N PHE A 383 6.29 -9.76 13.67
CA PHE A 383 5.95 -8.38 13.28
C PHE A 383 6.17 -8.09 11.79
N GLU A 384 7.27 -8.57 11.22
CA GLU A 384 7.64 -8.29 9.82
C GLU A 384 6.57 -8.76 8.83
N PRO A 385 5.98 -9.98 8.94
CA PRO A 385 4.98 -10.44 7.98
C PRO A 385 3.71 -9.58 7.91
N TRP A 386 3.52 -8.72 8.91
CA TRP A 386 2.32 -7.88 9.03
C TRP A 386 2.62 -6.39 8.83
N GLY A 387 3.84 -6.04 8.40
CA GLY A 387 4.27 -4.67 8.17
C GLY A 387 4.39 -3.85 9.46
N LEU A 388 4.69 -4.52 10.59
CA LEU A 388 4.82 -3.88 11.90
C LEU A 388 6.26 -3.53 12.27
N LEU A 389 7.24 -4.18 11.63
CA LEU A 389 8.66 -3.95 11.82
C LEU A 389 9.32 -3.82 10.44
N HIS A 390 10.07 -2.73 10.26
CA HIS A 390 10.87 -2.47 9.05
C HIS A 390 12.29 -2.10 9.45
N TYR A 391 13.20 -2.16 8.48
CA TYR A 391 14.58 -1.70 8.64
C TYR A 391 14.82 -0.53 7.69
N SER A 392 15.32 0.59 8.22
CA SER A 392 15.52 1.79 7.42
C SER A 392 16.55 2.72 8.05
N THR A 393 17.24 3.47 7.21
CA THR A 393 18.16 4.54 7.63
C THR A 393 17.51 5.92 7.55
N VAL A 394 16.20 6.02 7.30
CA VAL A 394 15.52 7.31 7.06
C VAL A 394 15.59 8.29 8.23
N LEU A 395 15.71 7.82 9.47
CA LEU A 395 15.92 8.69 10.63
C LEU A 395 17.39 8.73 11.09
N ALA A 396 18.28 7.99 10.43
CA ALA A 396 19.72 8.06 10.70
C ALA A 396 20.27 9.45 10.35
N HIS A 397 21.26 9.88 11.13
CA HIS A 397 21.90 11.19 11.02
C HIS A 397 22.86 11.28 9.85
#